data_AF-A0A538F262-F1
#
_entry.id   AF-A0A538F262-F1
#
_cell.length_a   1.000
_cell.length_b   1.000
_cell.length_c   1.000
_cell.angle_alpha   90.00
_cell.angle_beta   90.00
_cell.angle_gamma   90.00
#
_symmetry.space_group_name_H-M   'P 1'
#
loop_
_entity.id
_entity.type
_entity.pdbx_description
1 polymer ?
#
loop_
_entity_poly.entity_id
_entity_poly.type
_entity_poly.pdbx_seq_one_letter_code
_entity_poly.pdbx_strand_id
1 'polypeptide(L)'
;MSVAAHHGLSRRQTRKGDAVSATVLYMSMSLDGFIAGPNEGPGNGLGDGGHRLHEWFQAGADADRKAISGRLAGVNGQVVDEFMATGAVVAGRGTFEPAGGWGGDHHDGVPIFILTRHDPDDMRQWP
;
A
#
# COMPACT_ATOMS: atom_id res chain seq x y z
N MET A 1 55.06 32.11 4.60
CA MET A 1 54.88 31.38 3.33
C MET A 1 54.24 30.02 3.63
N SER A 2 53.22 29.61 2.84
CA SER A 2 52.44 28.32 2.83
C SER A 2 51.71 27.91 4.11
N VAL A 3 50.36 27.85 4.25
CA VAL A 3 49.19 27.32 3.49
C VAL A 3 48.95 25.80 3.60
N ALA A 4 47.90 25.48 4.38
CA ALA A 4 46.85 24.44 4.27
C ALA A 4 47.23 22.93 4.29
N ALA A 5 46.37 21.98 4.67
CA ALA A 5 44.91 21.97 4.73
C ALA A 5 44.38 20.89 5.71
N HIS A 6 43.34 21.24 6.48
CA HIS A 6 42.48 20.26 7.14
C HIS A 6 41.63 19.54 6.09
N HIS A 7 41.83 18.23 5.94
CA HIS A 7 40.93 17.35 5.17
C HIS A 7 39.66 17.08 5.97
N GLY A 8 38.67 17.97 5.86
CA GLY A 8 37.29 17.68 6.22
C GLY A 8 36.63 16.94 5.06
N LEU A 9 36.39 15.63 5.23
CA LEU A 9 35.51 14.87 4.35
C LEU A 9 34.10 15.46 4.45
N SER A 10 33.73 16.27 3.46
CA SER A 10 32.39 16.80 3.31
C SER A 10 31.42 15.65 3.08
N ARG A 11 30.65 15.29 4.11
CA ARG A 11 29.48 14.41 3.98
C ARG A 11 28.54 15.09 2.98
N ARG A 12 28.35 14.47 1.81
CA ARG A 12 27.49 14.97 0.74
C ARG A 12 26.08 15.18 1.31
N GLN A 13 25.75 16.43 1.64
CA GLN A 13 24.38 16.82 1.92
C GLN A 13 23.61 16.73 0.61
N THR A 14 22.70 15.76 0.51
CA THR A 14 21.69 15.73 -0.54
C THR A 14 20.88 17.02 -0.44
N ARG A 15 20.85 17.81 -1.52
CA ARG A 15 20.06 19.05 -1.54
C ARG A 15 18.60 18.67 -1.34
N LYS A 16 17.88 19.47 -0.55
CA LYS A 16 16.44 19.32 -0.25
C LYS A 16 15.52 19.32 -1.50
N GLY A 17 16.07 19.56 -2.69
CA GLY A 17 15.38 19.51 -3.99
C GLY A 17 15.60 18.24 -4.83
N ASP A 18 16.40 17.28 -4.37
CA ASP A 18 16.74 16.05 -5.12
C ASP A 18 16.07 14.78 -4.57
N ALA A 19 15.25 14.90 -3.52
CA ALA A 19 14.53 13.77 -2.95
C ALA A 19 13.26 13.53 -3.78
N VAL A 20 13.36 12.61 -4.74
CA VAL A 20 12.18 12.04 -5.40
C VAL A 20 11.45 11.09 -4.45
N SER A 21 10.12 11.11 -4.47
CA SER A 21 9.31 10.14 -3.73
C SER A 21 9.65 8.73 -4.22
N ALA A 22 9.79 7.79 -3.30
CA ALA A 22 9.96 6.38 -3.64
C ALA A 22 8.61 5.77 -4.04
N THR A 23 8.62 4.89 -5.04
CA THR A 23 7.49 4.00 -5.32
C THR A 23 7.73 2.67 -4.62
N VAL A 24 6.75 2.21 -3.87
CA VAL A 24 6.77 0.94 -3.13
C VAL A 24 5.55 0.10 -3.51
N LEU A 25 5.68 -1.22 -3.38
CA LEU A 25 4.58 -2.16 -3.59
C LEU A 25 4.50 -3.08 -2.37
N TYR A 26 3.33 -3.07 -1.71
CA TYR A 26 2.99 -4.03 -0.67
C TYR A 26 1.96 -5.00 -1.26
N MET A 27 2.30 -6.29 -1.30
CA MET A 27 1.46 -7.32 -1.89
C MET A 27 1.68 -8.63 -1.15
N SER A 28 0.59 -9.34 -0.88
CA SER A 28 0.65 -10.75 -0.47
C SER A 28 0.48 -11.62 -1.70
N MET A 29 1.23 -12.72 -1.78
CA MET A 29 1.19 -13.64 -2.92
C MET A 29 1.29 -15.08 -2.46
N SER A 30 0.72 -15.98 -3.23
CA SER A 30 0.91 -17.41 -3.08
C SER A 30 2.32 -17.82 -3.53
N LEU A 31 2.74 -19.04 -3.15
CA LEU A 31 4.06 -19.57 -3.50
C LEU A 31 4.25 -19.75 -5.02
N ASP A 32 3.16 -20.00 -5.74
CA ASP A 32 3.10 -20.12 -7.19
C ASP A 32 2.86 -18.78 -7.93
N GLY A 33 2.86 -17.66 -7.19
CA GLY A 33 2.95 -16.32 -7.77
C GLY A 33 1.61 -15.64 -8.09
N PHE A 34 0.50 -16.10 -7.51
CA PHE A 34 -0.81 -15.47 -7.67
C PHE A 34 -1.12 -14.53 -6.49
N ILE A 35 -1.78 -13.41 -6.79
CA ILE A 35 -2.16 -12.38 -5.80
C ILE A 35 -3.66 -12.42 -5.44
N ALA A 36 -4.41 -13.30 -6.09
CA ALA A 36 -5.83 -13.55 -5.86
C ALA A 36 -6.13 -15.03 -6.16
N GLY A 37 -7.20 -15.55 -5.57
CA GLY A 37 -7.75 -16.85 -5.91
C GLY A 37 -8.46 -16.83 -7.27
N PRO A 38 -8.87 -18.01 -7.78
CA PRO A 38 -9.69 -18.10 -8.98
C PRO A 38 -11.07 -17.47 -8.76
N ASN A 39 -11.77 -17.12 -9.84
CA ASN A 39 -13.11 -16.52 -9.80
C ASN A 39 -13.18 -15.20 -9.04
N GLU A 40 -12.09 -14.41 -9.06
CA GLU A 40 -12.14 -13.03 -8.59
C GLU A 40 -13.19 -12.22 -9.36
N GLY A 41 -13.75 -11.21 -8.68
CA GLY A 41 -14.63 -10.24 -9.32
C GLY A 41 -15.50 -9.49 -8.31
N PRO A 42 -16.50 -8.72 -8.79
CA PRO A 42 -17.47 -8.05 -7.92
C PRO A 42 -18.15 -9.04 -6.96
N GLY A 43 -18.07 -8.79 -5.66
CA GLY A 43 -18.59 -9.69 -4.61
C GLY A 43 -17.67 -10.85 -4.23
N ASN A 44 -16.55 -11.05 -4.93
CA ASN A 44 -15.50 -12.02 -4.62
C ASN A 44 -14.11 -11.40 -4.87
N GLY A 45 -13.83 -10.26 -4.25
CA GLY A 45 -12.72 -9.40 -4.68
C GLY A 45 -11.31 -10.00 -4.54
N LEU A 46 -11.15 -11.00 -3.67
CA LEU A 46 -9.89 -11.75 -3.52
C LEU A 46 -9.91 -13.10 -4.23
N GLY A 47 -11.03 -13.49 -4.86
CA GLY A 47 -11.23 -14.82 -5.43
C GLY A 47 -11.34 -15.92 -4.38
N ASP A 48 -11.66 -17.12 -4.84
CA ASP A 48 -11.92 -18.28 -3.99
C ASP A 48 -10.67 -18.64 -3.18
N GLY A 49 -10.80 -18.56 -1.85
CA GLY A 49 -9.70 -18.84 -0.92
C GLY A 49 -8.61 -17.77 -0.87
N GLY A 50 -8.76 -16.63 -1.57
CA GLY A 50 -7.75 -15.57 -1.61
C GLY A 50 -7.53 -14.86 -0.29
N HIS A 51 -8.52 -14.86 0.61
CA HIS A 51 -8.39 -14.31 1.97
C HIS A 51 -7.19 -14.89 2.75
N ARG A 52 -6.81 -16.13 2.48
CA ARG A 52 -5.66 -16.79 3.11
C ARG A 52 -4.34 -16.05 2.89
N LEU A 53 -4.20 -15.32 1.77
CA LEU A 53 -3.01 -14.50 1.50
C LEU A 53 -2.86 -13.35 2.50
N HIS A 54 -3.95 -12.93 3.15
CA HIS A 54 -4.01 -11.75 3.99
C HIS A 54 -4.20 -12.06 5.49
N GLU A 55 -4.42 -13.31 5.85
CA GLU A 55 -4.63 -13.74 7.25
C GLU A 55 -3.52 -13.28 8.19
N TRP A 56 -2.28 -13.16 7.72
CA TRP A 56 -1.14 -12.73 8.55
C TRP A 56 -1.31 -11.34 9.18
N PHE A 57 -2.07 -10.44 8.54
CA PHE A 57 -2.42 -9.11 9.08
C PHE A 57 -3.90 -8.98 9.46
N GLN A 58 -4.75 -9.87 8.96
CA GLN A 58 -6.18 -9.90 9.28
C GLN A 58 -6.52 -10.76 10.51
N ALA A 59 -5.62 -11.60 11.01
CA ALA A 59 -5.83 -12.48 12.17
C ALA A 59 -6.05 -11.78 13.53
N GLY A 60 -6.37 -10.48 13.53
CA GLY A 60 -6.93 -9.73 14.66
C GLY A 60 -8.33 -9.17 14.42
N ALA A 61 -8.92 -9.35 13.23
CA ALA A 61 -10.23 -8.82 12.84
C ALA A 61 -11.39 -9.78 13.14
N ASP A 62 -11.12 -11.09 13.20
CA ASP A 62 -12.11 -12.13 13.54
C ASP A 62 -12.17 -12.44 15.05
N ALA A 63 -11.39 -11.74 15.88
CA ALA A 63 -11.60 -11.70 17.31
C ALA A 63 -12.37 -10.41 17.61
N ASP A 64 -13.69 -10.55 17.80
CA ASP A 64 -14.59 -9.62 18.47
C ASP A 64 -14.04 -8.23 18.75
N ARG A 65 -14.57 -7.22 18.04
CA ARG A 65 -14.89 -5.81 18.43
C ARG A 65 -14.30 -5.12 19.69
N LYS A 66 -13.40 -5.66 20.51
CA LYS A 66 -12.79 -4.99 21.67
C LYS A 66 -11.63 -5.78 22.26
N ALA A 67 -10.55 -5.02 22.48
CA ALA A 67 -9.34 -5.30 23.30
C ALA A 67 -8.28 -6.12 22.56
N ILE A 68 -7.10 -5.60 22.18
CA ILE A 68 -6.18 -4.72 22.91
C ILE A 68 -5.37 -3.90 21.88
N SER A 69 -5.35 -2.57 22.02
CA SER A 69 -4.46 -1.59 21.35
C SER A 69 -4.21 -1.66 19.83
N GLY A 70 -5.17 -2.11 19.02
CA GLY A 70 -5.45 -1.59 17.66
C GLY A 70 -4.36 -1.63 16.59
N ARG A 71 -3.20 -2.23 16.82
CA ARG A 71 -2.07 -2.29 15.89
C ARG A 71 -1.45 -3.67 15.99
N LEU A 72 -1.16 -4.30 14.85
CA LEU A 72 -0.38 -5.54 14.85
C LEU A 72 0.96 -5.28 15.55
N ALA A 73 1.44 -6.24 16.32
CA ALA A 73 2.74 -6.14 16.99
C ALA A 73 3.85 -6.74 16.11
N GLY A 74 5.09 -6.39 16.43
CA GLY A 74 6.27 -6.95 15.76
C GLY A 74 6.35 -6.60 14.28
N VAL A 75 6.91 -7.51 13.49
CA VAL A 75 7.19 -7.27 12.07
C VAL A 75 5.91 -7.04 11.25
N ASN A 76 4.80 -7.72 11.61
CA ASN A 76 3.54 -7.55 10.90
C ASN A 76 2.99 -6.13 11.09
N GLY A 77 3.12 -5.59 12.31
CA GLY A 77 2.83 -4.19 12.61
C GLY A 77 3.67 -3.23 11.78
N GLN A 78 4.99 -3.43 11.77
CA GLN A 78 5.91 -2.60 11.01
C GLN A 78 5.55 -2.54 9.52
N VAL A 79 5.25 -3.67 8.88
CA VAL A 79 4.86 -3.70 7.47
C VAL A 79 3.54 -2.95 7.23
N VAL A 80 2.53 -3.15 8.09
CA VAL A 80 1.26 -2.40 7.99
C VAL A 80 1.49 -0.91 8.21
N ASP A 81 2.36 -0.53 9.13
CA ASP A 81 2.67 0.86 9.44
C ASP A 81 3.35 1.56 8.26
N GLU A 82 4.29 0.89 7.61
CA GLU A 82 4.96 1.41 6.42
C GLU A 82 4.01 1.51 5.22
N PHE A 83 3.06 0.57 5.08
CA PHE A 83 1.99 0.63 4.08
C PHE A 83 1.04 1.81 4.32
N MET A 84 0.59 2.00 5.57
CA MET A 84 -0.33 3.11 5.92
C MET A 84 0.35 4.48 5.88
N ALA A 85 1.69 4.53 5.92
CA ALA A 85 2.45 5.78 5.82
C ALA A 85 2.63 6.28 4.37
N THR A 86 2.13 5.58 3.35
CA THR A 86 2.26 6.03 1.96
C THR A 86 1.46 7.32 1.71
N GLY A 87 1.96 8.19 0.84
CA GLY A 87 1.33 9.49 0.57
C GLY A 87 0.32 9.51 -0.58
N ALA A 88 0.19 8.42 -1.33
CA ALA A 88 -0.72 8.26 -2.45
C ALA A 88 -0.82 6.78 -2.85
N VAL A 89 -1.92 6.41 -3.49
CA VAL A 89 -2.16 5.07 -4.03
C VAL A 89 -2.23 5.12 -5.54
N VAL A 90 -1.57 4.18 -6.20
CA VAL A 90 -1.73 3.94 -7.65
C VAL A 90 -2.23 2.51 -7.81
N ALA A 91 -3.34 2.31 -8.50
CA ALA A 91 -3.91 0.99 -8.74
C ALA A 91 -4.47 0.86 -10.16
N GLY A 92 -4.59 -0.37 -10.64
CA GLY A 92 -5.35 -0.66 -11.86
C GLY A 92 -6.84 -0.80 -11.55
N ARG A 93 -7.69 -0.57 -12.56
CA ARG A 93 -9.15 -0.81 -12.47
C ARG A 93 -9.49 -2.20 -11.92
N GLY A 94 -8.74 -3.24 -12.34
CA GLY A 94 -8.95 -4.62 -11.89
C GLY A 94 -8.64 -4.89 -10.42
N THR A 95 -7.97 -3.97 -9.72
CA THR A 95 -7.83 -4.01 -8.25
C THR A 95 -8.90 -3.15 -7.58
N PHE A 96 -9.15 -1.97 -8.16
CA PHE A 96 -10.04 -0.98 -7.58
C PHE A 96 -11.50 -1.44 -7.51
N GLU A 97 -12.05 -1.99 -8.61
CA GLU A 97 -13.45 -2.38 -8.65
C GLU A 97 -13.78 -3.56 -7.73
N PRO A 98 -13.00 -4.67 -7.71
CA PRO A 98 -13.28 -5.77 -6.80
C PRO A 98 -13.08 -5.41 -5.33
N ALA A 99 -12.22 -4.43 -5.04
CA ALA A 99 -12.05 -3.85 -3.71
C ALA A 99 -13.22 -2.92 -3.29
N GLY A 100 -14.24 -2.76 -4.13
CA GLY A 100 -15.33 -1.84 -3.87
C GLY A 100 -14.83 -0.41 -3.69
N GLY A 101 -13.86 0.00 -4.51
CA GLY A 101 -13.25 1.34 -4.51
C GLY A 101 -12.73 1.81 -3.15
N TRP A 102 -12.54 0.90 -2.20
CA TRP A 102 -12.29 1.19 -0.79
C TRP A 102 -13.29 2.17 -0.16
N GLY A 103 -14.51 2.26 -0.70
CA GLY A 103 -15.50 3.24 -0.27
C GLY A 103 -15.08 4.70 -0.47
N GLY A 104 -14.09 4.96 -1.33
CA GLY A 104 -13.55 6.30 -1.58
C GLY A 104 -12.29 6.65 -0.80
N ASP A 105 -11.84 5.79 0.12
CA ASP A 105 -10.64 6.04 0.92
C ASP A 105 -9.88 4.74 1.18
N HIS A 106 -8.64 4.68 0.68
CA HIS A 106 -7.77 3.53 0.92
C HIS A 106 -7.06 3.64 2.28
N HIS A 107 -6.66 4.85 2.68
CA HIS A 107 -6.24 5.21 4.03
C HIS A 107 -6.04 6.72 4.15
N ASP A 108 -6.41 7.27 5.29
CA ASP A 108 -6.08 8.63 5.74
C ASP A 108 -6.32 9.75 4.70
N GLY A 109 -7.27 9.54 3.77
CA GLY A 109 -7.64 10.51 2.74
C GLY A 109 -6.56 10.77 1.69
N VAL A 110 -5.60 9.85 1.50
CA VAL A 110 -4.55 10.02 0.50
C VAL A 110 -5.14 9.98 -0.92
N PRO A 111 -4.54 10.70 -1.90
CA PRO A 111 -5.01 10.62 -3.28
C PRO A 111 -4.90 9.21 -3.86
N ILE A 112 -5.95 8.79 -4.59
CA ILE A 112 -6.02 7.50 -5.28
C ILE A 112 -6.01 7.75 -6.79
N PHE A 113 -5.04 7.19 -7.50
CA PHE A 113 -4.89 7.29 -8.94
C PHE A 113 -5.18 5.93 -9.59
N ILE A 114 -6.22 5.87 -10.42
CA ILE A 114 -6.61 4.64 -11.11
C ILE A 114 -6.14 4.66 -12.56
N LEU A 115 -5.28 3.72 -12.91
CA LEU A 115 -4.88 3.48 -14.29
C LEU A 115 -5.99 2.71 -15.02
N THR A 116 -6.59 3.35 -16.01
CA THR A 116 -7.62 2.77 -16.86
C THR A 116 -7.47 3.25 -18.31
N ARG A 117 -7.94 2.44 -19.26
CA ARG A 117 -8.09 2.82 -20.68
C ARG A 117 -9.54 3.13 -21.06
N HIS A 118 -10.46 3.00 -20.11
CA HIS A 118 -11.89 3.29 -20.28
C HIS A 118 -12.18 4.76 -19.99
N ASP A 119 -13.36 5.19 -20.39
CA ASP A 119 -13.84 6.53 -20.07
C ASP A 119 -13.92 6.71 -18.54
N PRO A 120 -13.31 7.76 -17.96
CA PRO A 120 -13.43 8.06 -16.54
C PRO A 120 -14.88 8.25 -16.06
N ASP A 121 -15.81 8.61 -16.96
CA ASP A 121 -17.22 8.77 -16.61
C ASP A 121 -17.88 7.47 -16.13
N ASP A 122 -17.36 6.31 -16.53
CA ASP A 122 -17.80 4.98 -16.08
C ASP A 122 -17.44 4.69 -14.61
N MET A 123 -16.67 5.57 -13.96
CA MET A 123 -16.22 5.42 -12.57
C MET A 123 -16.90 6.38 -11.60
N ARG A 124 -17.88 7.19 -12.07
CA ARG A 124 -18.59 8.19 -11.26
C ARG A 124 -19.39 7.63 -10.08
N GLN A 125 -19.60 6.31 -10.00
CA GLN A 125 -20.23 5.71 -8.82
C GLN A 125 -19.32 5.74 -7.57
N TRP A 126 -18.03 6.00 -7.74
CA TRP A 126 -17.07 6.15 -6.66
C TRP A 126 -16.82 7.65 -6.39
N PRO A 127 -16.70 8.06 -5.12
CA PRO A 127 -16.53 9.46 -4.73
C PRO A 127 -15.19 10.06 -5.18
#